data_AF-A0A3C1FY50-F1
#
_entry.id   AF-A0A3C1FY50-F1
#
_cell.length_a   1.000
_cell.length_b   1.000
_cell.length_c   1.000
_cell.angle_alpha   90.00
_cell.angle_beta   90.00
_cell.angle_gamma   90.00
#
_symmetry.space_group_name_H-M   'P 1'
#
loop_
_entity.id
_entity.type
_entity.pdbx_description
1 polymer ?
#
loop_
_entity_poly.entity_id
_entity_poly.type
_entity_poly.pdbx_seq_one_letter_code
_entity_poly.pdbx_strand_id
1 'polypeptide(L)'
;MEFKSVNVTIPAGCNIILGQTHFIKTTEDLYEILATTVPQAKFGIAFTEASGPCLIRAEGNDNELIAVCTKNLQDIGAGHVFCILLKNSFPINVLNPIKNCPEVCRIYCATANPLEVIVASTEQGNGIMGIVDGFPPEGVEDEKAKNQRKDFLRKIGYKL
;
A
#
# COMPACT_ATOMS: atom_id res chain seq x y z
N MET A 1 -9.35 13.28 -21.38
CA MET A 1 -8.74 12.21 -20.55
C MET A 1 -7.25 12.28 -20.73
N GLU A 2 -6.48 12.27 -19.64
CA GLU A 2 -5.02 12.38 -19.63
C GLU A 2 -4.43 11.30 -18.70
N PHE A 3 -3.33 10.65 -19.08
CA PHE A 3 -2.63 9.71 -18.22
C PHE A 3 -1.37 10.34 -17.62
N LYS A 4 -1.13 10.08 -16.34
CA LYS A 4 0.04 10.56 -15.58
C LYS A 4 0.66 9.41 -14.82
N SER A 5 1.99 9.42 -14.72
CA SER A 5 2.71 8.58 -13.75
C SER A 5 2.99 9.40 -12.50
N VAL A 6 2.62 8.87 -11.33
CA VAL A 6 2.84 9.50 -10.03
C VAL A 6 3.83 8.65 -9.23
N ASN A 7 4.97 9.25 -8.89
CA ASN A 7 5.96 8.62 -8.02
C ASN A 7 5.43 8.55 -6.58
N VAL A 8 5.54 7.37 -5.96
CA VAL A 8 5.10 7.15 -4.58
C VAL A 8 6.31 7.11 -3.66
N THR A 9 6.24 7.86 -2.57
CA THR A 9 7.31 7.89 -1.56
C THR A 9 7.13 6.72 -0.60
N ILE A 10 8.17 5.89 -0.48
CA ILE A 10 8.26 4.81 0.51
C ILE A 10 9.54 5.04 1.31
N PRO A 11 9.45 5.43 2.60
CA PRO A 11 10.64 5.65 3.41
C PRO A 11 11.48 4.36 3.57
N ALA A 12 12.78 4.53 3.78
CA ALA A 12 13.70 3.40 3.92
C ALA A 12 13.26 2.44 5.06
N GLY A 13 13.29 1.15 4.78
CA GLY A 13 12.86 0.11 5.73
C GLY A 13 11.33 0.01 5.92
N CYS A 14 10.55 0.71 5.09
CA CYS A 14 9.09 0.62 5.10
C CYS A 14 8.57 -0.19 3.91
N ASN A 15 7.34 -0.67 4.03
CA ASN A 15 6.54 -1.23 2.94
C ASN A 15 5.29 -0.36 2.78
N ILE A 16 4.71 -0.36 1.58
CA ILE A 16 3.44 0.28 1.27
C ILE A 16 2.39 -0.76 0.88
N ILE A 17 1.14 -0.52 1.22
CA ILE A 17 -0.04 -1.18 0.66
C ILE A 17 -0.95 -0.08 0.10
N LEU A 18 -1.32 -0.19 -1.18
CA LEU A 18 -2.24 0.72 -1.83
C LEU A 18 -3.49 -0.07 -2.26
N GLY A 19 -4.68 0.48 -2.05
CA GLY A 19 -5.92 -0.19 -2.43
C GLY A 19 -7.08 0.77 -2.69
N GLN A 20 -8.20 0.20 -3.14
CA GLN A 20 -9.47 0.89 -3.28
C GLN A 20 -10.39 0.44 -2.14
N THR A 21 -11.14 1.38 -1.60
CA THR A 21 -12.10 1.16 -0.51
C THR A 21 -13.36 2.00 -0.74
N HIS A 22 -14.24 2.06 0.24
CA HIS A 22 -15.35 3.01 0.31
C HIS A 22 -15.72 3.24 1.77
N PHE A 23 -16.53 4.28 2.04
CA PHE A 23 -17.09 4.56 3.36
C PHE A 23 -16.09 5.01 4.44
N ILE A 24 -16.50 5.99 5.26
CA ILE A 24 -15.61 6.73 6.17
C ILE A 24 -14.99 5.87 7.28
N LYS A 25 -15.69 4.79 7.66
CA LYS A 25 -15.24 3.79 8.65
C LYS A 25 -13.92 3.10 8.26
N THR A 26 -13.57 3.10 6.96
CA THR A 26 -12.28 2.57 6.45
C THR A 26 -11.09 2.97 7.31
N THR A 27 -10.99 4.24 7.70
CA THR A 27 -9.79 4.77 8.36
C THR A 27 -9.58 4.12 9.72
N GLU A 28 -10.64 3.98 10.52
CA GLU A 28 -10.59 3.34 11.84
C GLU A 28 -10.47 1.81 11.72
N ASP A 29 -11.15 1.17 10.76
CA ASP A 29 -11.13 -0.29 10.64
C ASP A 29 -9.78 -0.81 10.17
N LEU A 30 -9.14 -0.11 9.24
CA LEU A 30 -7.77 -0.42 8.86
C LEU A 30 -6.80 -0.15 10.02
N TYR A 31 -7.04 0.87 10.84
CA TYR A 31 -6.26 1.12 12.05
C TYR A 31 -6.37 -0.05 13.03
N GLU A 32 -7.60 -0.50 13.34
CA GLU A 32 -7.86 -1.61 14.25
C GLU A 32 -7.21 -2.90 13.75
N ILE A 33 -7.34 -3.22 12.46
CA ILE A 33 -6.69 -4.38 11.84
C ILE A 33 -5.18 -4.34 12.07
N LEU A 34 -4.52 -3.22 11.80
CA LEU A 34 -3.07 -3.12 11.94
C LEU A 34 -2.62 -3.16 13.41
N ALA A 35 -3.31 -2.42 14.27
CA ALA A 35 -3.01 -2.36 15.70
C ALA A 35 -3.16 -3.72 16.40
N THR A 36 -4.10 -4.55 15.94
CA THR A 36 -4.37 -5.86 16.54
C THR A 36 -3.58 -7.02 15.93
N THR A 37 -3.15 -6.91 14.66
CA THR A 37 -2.46 -8.01 13.97
C THR A 37 -0.97 -8.10 14.31
N VAL A 38 -0.27 -6.95 14.41
CA VAL A 38 1.18 -6.91 14.67
C VAL A 38 1.49 -5.82 15.71
N PRO A 39 1.54 -6.15 17.01
CA PRO A 39 1.64 -5.17 18.09
C PRO A 39 2.82 -4.19 17.99
N GLN A 40 3.95 -4.65 17.44
CA GLN A 40 5.17 -3.84 17.28
C GLN A 40 5.21 -3.01 15.98
N ALA A 41 4.23 -3.15 15.10
CA ALA A 41 4.20 -2.44 13.84
C ALA A 41 4.07 -0.94 14.06
N LYS A 42 4.87 -0.17 13.31
CA LYS A 42 4.68 1.25 13.12
C LYS A 42 4.00 1.49 11.78
N PHE A 43 2.95 2.30 11.77
CA PHE A 43 2.18 2.49 10.55
C PHE A 43 1.48 3.85 10.49
N GLY A 44 1.25 4.28 9.26
CA GLY A 44 0.37 5.37 8.91
C GLY A 44 -0.63 4.93 7.85
N ILE A 45 -1.85 5.46 7.93
CA ILE A 45 -2.97 5.17 7.04
C ILE A 45 -3.48 6.51 6.51
N ALA A 46 -3.79 6.57 5.22
CA ALA A 46 -4.57 7.64 4.65
C ALA A 46 -5.67 7.05 3.75
N PHE A 47 -6.81 7.74 3.65
CA PHE A 47 -7.97 7.40 2.84
C PHE A 47 -8.55 8.66 2.20
N THR A 48 -8.80 8.65 0.89
CA THR A 48 -9.43 9.78 0.17
C THR A 48 -10.95 9.66 0.16
N GLU A 49 -11.65 10.50 0.92
CA GLU A 49 -13.09 10.64 0.82
C GLU A 49 -13.47 11.15 -0.59
N ALA A 50 -14.40 10.50 -1.27
CA ALA A 50 -14.75 10.82 -2.67
C ALA A 50 -16.07 11.62 -2.81
N SER A 51 -16.67 12.04 -1.70
CA SER A 51 -17.90 12.82 -1.70
C SER A 51 -17.96 13.76 -0.49
N GLY A 52 -18.92 14.68 -0.48
CA GLY A 52 -19.08 15.63 0.62
C GLY A 52 -17.86 16.56 0.75
N PRO A 53 -17.21 16.65 1.91
CA PRO A 53 -16.01 17.46 2.10
C PRO A 53 -14.80 17.04 1.25
N CYS A 54 -14.77 15.81 0.73
CA CYS A 54 -13.68 15.26 -0.08
C CYS A 54 -12.30 15.39 0.58
N LEU A 55 -12.22 15.09 1.89
CA LEU A 55 -10.99 15.21 2.67
C LEU A 55 -10.17 13.91 2.65
N ILE A 56 -8.86 14.05 2.78
CA ILE A 56 -8.00 12.91 3.15
C ILE A 56 -8.16 12.68 4.64
N ARG A 57 -8.66 11.50 5.01
CA ARG A 57 -8.74 11.02 6.39
C ARG A 57 -7.48 10.23 6.67
N ALA A 58 -6.90 10.38 7.86
CA ALA A 58 -5.65 9.73 8.19
C ALA A 58 -5.63 9.28 9.64
N GLU A 59 -5.03 8.12 9.89
CA GLU A 59 -4.86 7.52 11.21
C GLU A 59 -3.54 6.75 11.28
N GLY A 60 -3.09 6.40 12.48
CA GLY A 60 -1.90 5.57 12.65
C GLY A 60 -1.23 5.78 14.00
N ASN A 61 -0.09 5.12 14.18
CA ASN A 61 0.71 5.22 15.42
C ASN A 61 2.11 5.80 15.20
N ASP A 62 2.36 6.35 14.00
CA ASP A 62 3.60 7.00 13.59
C ASP A 62 3.30 8.22 12.71
N ASN A 63 3.53 9.42 13.25
CA ASN A 63 3.18 10.69 12.58
C ASN A 63 3.94 10.92 11.26
N GLU A 64 5.17 10.41 11.14
CA GLU A 64 5.94 10.54 9.90
C GLU A 64 5.30 9.70 8.79
N LEU A 65 4.94 8.45 9.10
CA LEU A 65 4.28 7.56 8.16
C LEU A 65 2.89 8.08 7.77
N ILE A 66 2.13 8.67 8.71
CA ILE A 66 0.83 9.31 8.43
C ILE A 66 1.00 10.46 7.43
N ALA A 67 2.01 11.32 7.64
CA ALA A 67 2.29 12.45 6.76
C ALA A 67 2.66 11.99 5.35
N VAL A 68 3.49 10.94 5.22
CA VAL A 68 3.87 10.40 3.91
C VAL A 68 2.68 9.73 3.21
N CYS A 69 1.84 8.95 3.90
CA CYS A 69 0.61 8.40 3.33
C CYS A 69 -0.31 9.50 2.80
N THR A 70 -0.50 10.57 3.59
CA THR A 70 -1.32 11.72 3.21
C THR A 70 -0.76 12.39 1.95
N LYS A 71 0.56 12.64 1.91
CA LYS A 71 1.22 13.26 0.77
C LYS A 71 1.11 12.40 -0.50
N ASN A 72 1.33 11.10 -0.40
CA ASN A 72 1.16 10.18 -1.53
C ASN A 72 -0.26 10.22 -2.09
N LEU A 73 -1.29 10.26 -1.23
CA LEU A 73 -2.68 10.36 -1.70
C LEU A 73 -3.04 11.74 -2.26
N GLN A 74 -2.43 12.83 -1.78
CA GLN A 74 -2.55 14.16 -2.40
C GLN A 74 -2.00 14.13 -3.83
N ASP A 75 -0.85 13.50 -4.04
CA ASP A 75 -0.19 13.44 -5.35
C ASP A 75 -0.94 12.52 -6.34
N ILE A 76 -1.52 11.42 -5.85
CA ILE A 76 -2.36 10.53 -6.66
C ILE A 76 -3.72 11.20 -6.97
N GLY A 77 -4.33 11.86 -5.98
CA GLY A 77 -5.56 12.65 -6.15
C GLY A 77 -6.79 11.86 -6.58
N ALA A 78 -6.80 10.53 -6.42
CA ALA A 78 -7.93 9.67 -6.78
C ALA A 78 -8.83 9.41 -5.57
N GLY A 79 -10.15 9.46 -5.77
CA GLY A 79 -11.13 9.23 -4.72
C GLY A 79 -11.21 7.76 -4.31
N HIS A 80 -11.52 7.53 -3.03
CA HIS A 80 -11.73 6.21 -2.45
C HIS A 80 -10.49 5.28 -2.53
N VAL A 81 -9.31 5.88 -2.55
CA VAL A 81 -8.02 5.18 -2.46
C VAL A 81 -7.55 5.21 -1.02
N PHE A 82 -6.98 4.12 -0.54
CA PHE A 82 -6.25 4.11 0.72
C PHE A 82 -4.78 3.77 0.50
N CYS A 83 -3.94 4.32 1.37
CA CYS A 83 -2.51 4.11 1.44
C CYS A 83 -2.13 3.73 2.88
N ILE A 84 -1.39 2.64 3.04
CA ILE A 84 -0.83 2.20 4.32
C ILE A 84 0.68 2.12 4.16
N LEU A 85 1.43 2.77 5.04
CA LEU A 85 2.86 2.55 5.20
C LEU A 85 3.11 1.72 6.47
N LEU A 86 3.98 0.73 6.36
CA LEU A 86 4.32 -0.20 7.44
C LEU A 86 5.83 -0.17 7.70
N LYS A 87 6.22 -0.12 8.96
CA LYS A 87 7.58 -0.28 9.46
C LYS A 87 7.57 -1.29 10.61
N ASN A 88 8.65 -2.08 10.71
CA ASN A 88 8.74 -3.22 11.65
C ASN A 88 7.63 -4.28 11.45
N SER A 89 7.06 -4.35 10.25
CA SER A 89 6.05 -5.31 9.82
C SER A 89 6.10 -5.44 8.31
N PHE A 90 5.67 -6.58 7.78
CA PHE A 90 5.64 -6.85 6.34
C PHE A 90 4.19 -7.02 5.85
N PRO A 91 3.88 -6.70 4.58
CA PRO A 91 2.53 -6.84 4.06
C PRO A 91 1.95 -8.24 4.23
N ILE A 92 2.76 -9.29 4.14
CA ILE A 92 2.31 -10.68 4.34
C ILE A 92 1.70 -10.93 5.72
N ASN A 93 2.01 -10.11 6.72
CA ASN A 93 1.42 -10.21 8.06
C ASN A 93 -0.03 -9.71 8.11
N VAL A 94 -0.40 -8.75 7.25
CA VAL A 94 -1.65 -7.98 7.37
C VAL A 94 -2.54 -8.00 6.12
N LEU A 95 -2.05 -8.51 4.98
CA LEU A 95 -2.79 -8.48 3.71
C LEU A 95 -4.12 -9.23 3.78
N ASN A 96 -4.18 -10.37 4.47
CA ASN A 96 -5.42 -11.14 4.58
C ASN A 96 -6.50 -10.41 5.39
N PRO A 97 -6.24 -9.92 6.62
CA PRO A 97 -7.26 -9.16 7.34
C PRO A 97 -7.65 -7.87 6.61
N ILE A 98 -6.73 -7.17 5.94
CA ILE A 98 -7.08 -6.00 5.10
C ILE A 98 -8.03 -6.40 3.95
N LYS A 99 -7.75 -7.49 3.23
CA LYS A 99 -8.66 -7.99 2.17
C LYS A 99 -10.04 -8.41 2.70
N ASN A 100 -10.12 -8.79 3.97
CA ASN A 100 -11.37 -9.19 4.62
C ASN A 100 -12.09 -8.00 5.27
N CYS A 101 -11.52 -6.80 5.27
CA CYS A 101 -12.17 -5.58 5.71
C CYS A 101 -13.37 -5.29 4.78
N PRO A 102 -14.61 -5.16 5.32
CA PRO A 102 -15.80 -4.99 4.49
C PRO A 102 -15.76 -3.79 3.55
N GLU A 103 -15.03 -2.74 3.94
CA GLU A 103 -14.88 -1.51 3.17
C GLU A 103 -13.95 -1.67 1.96
N VAL A 104 -13.00 -2.61 2.01
CA VAL A 104 -11.93 -2.77 1.02
C VAL A 104 -12.45 -3.47 -0.24
N CYS A 105 -12.40 -2.77 -1.37
CA CYS A 105 -12.84 -3.29 -2.66
C CYS A 105 -11.73 -4.09 -3.37
N ARG A 106 -10.48 -3.61 -3.33
CA ARG A 106 -9.32 -4.30 -3.92
C ARG A 106 -8.00 -3.77 -3.39
N ILE A 107 -6.95 -4.60 -3.49
CA ILE A 107 -5.55 -4.18 -3.30
C ILE A 107 -4.92 -3.98 -4.67
N TYR A 108 -4.24 -2.84 -4.86
CA TYR A 108 -3.47 -2.54 -6.06
C TYR A 108 -2.08 -3.16 -6.00
N CYS A 109 -1.36 -2.96 -4.89
CA CYS A 109 -0.01 -3.47 -4.67
C CYS A 109 0.33 -3.54 -3.17
N ALA A 110 1.40 -4.28 -2.86
CA ALA A 110 1.98 -4.38 -1.54
C ALA A 110 3.48 -4.66 -1.65
N THR A 111 4.33 -3.65 -1.40
CA THR A 111 5.74 -3.69 -1.81
C THR A 111 6.65 -2.79 -0.96
N ALA A 112 7.96 -2.98 -1.09
CA ALA A 112 9.00 -2.05 -0.64
C ALA A 112 9.86 -1.52 -1.80
N ASN A 113 9.54 -1.89 -3.04
CA ASN A 113 10.25 -1.45 -4.23
C ASN A 113 9.92 0.01 -4.58
N PRO A 114 10.73 0.68 -5.42
CA PRO A 114 10.30 1.91 -6.10
C PRO A 114 8.95 1.69 -6.80
N LEU A 115 8.07 2.68 -6.68
CA LEU A 115 6.67 2.53 -7.04
C LEU A 115 6.15 3.74 -7.81
N GLU A 116 5.53 3.49 -8.96
CA GLU A 116 4.74 4.48 -9.68
C GLU A 116 3.27 4.04 -9.80
N VAL A 117 2.36 5.01 -9.71
CA VAL A 117 0.93 4.82 -9.93
C VAL A 117 0.55 5.48 -11.25
N ILE A 118 -0.04 4.70 -12.17
CA ILE A 118 -0.58 5.22 -13.42
C ILE A 118 -2.01 5.70 -13.17
N VAL A 119 -2.21 7.00 -13.29
CA VAL A 119 -3.48 7.69 -13.03
C VAL A 119 -4.09 8.18 -14.34
N ALA A 120 -5.39 7.96 -14.52
CA ALA A 120 -6.17 8.63 -15.56
C ALA A 120 -6.98 9.78 -14.95
N SER A 121 -6.82 10.97 -15.52
CA SER A 121 -7.58 12.18 -15.18
C SER A 121 -8.68 12.44 -16.21
N THR A 122 -9.88 12.71 -15.73
CA THR A 122 -11.05 13.12 -16.52
C THR A 122 -11.64 14.43 -15.97
N GLU A 123 -12.71 14.94 -16.56
CA GLU A 123 -13.43 16.11 -16.02
C GLU A 123 -14.05 15.85 -14.64
N GLN A 124 -14.38 14.59 -14.32
CA GLN A 124 -14.97 14.22 -13.03
C GLN A 124 -13.92 14.05 -11.91
N GLY A 125 -12.72 13.60 -12.26
CA GLY A 125 -11.67 13.29 -11.27
C GLY A 125 -10.66 12.28 -11.77
N ASN A 126 -9.90 11.71 -10.83
CA ASN A 126 -8.79 10.80 -11.10
C ASN A 126 -9.13 9.35 -10.71
N GLY A 127 -8.65 8.40 -11.51
CA GLY A 127 -8.74 6.96 -11.23
C GLY A 127 -7.39 6.27 -11.41
N ILE A 128 -7.10 5.28 -10.56
CA ILE A 128 -5.90 4.43 -10.69
C ILE A 128 -6.15 3.38 -11.78
N MET A 129 -5.27 3.38 -12.78
CA MET A 129 -5.32 2.51 -13.94
C MET A 129 -4.35 1.34 -13.85
N GLY A 130 -3.26 1.51 -13.11
CA GLY A 130 -2.24 0.48 -12.94
C GLY A 130 -1.13 0.90 -12.00
N ILE A 131 -0.26 -0.07 -11.68
CA ILE A 131 0.88 0.09 -10.80
C ILE A 131 2.14 -0.40 -11.52
N VAL A 132 3.23 0.35 -11.38
CA VAL A 132 4.58 -0.09 -11.74
C VAL A 132 5.34 -0.37 -10.45
N ASP A 133 5.46 -1.65 -10.09
CA ASP A 133 6.11 -2.12 -8.87
C ASP A 133 7.51 -2.65 -9.18
N GLY A 134 8.53 -1.84 -8.89
CA GLY A 134 9.92 -2.19 -9.16
C GLY A 134 10.27 -2.18 -10.64
N PHE A 135 11.03 -3.19 -11.06
CA PHE A 135 11.73 -3.22 -12.34
C PHE A 135 11.30 -4.43 -13.19
N PRO A 136 11.41 -4.35 -14.53
CA PRO A 136 11.13 -5.49 -15.41
C PRO A 136 12.11 -6.65 -15.16
N PRO A 137 11.69 -7.90 -15.41
CA PRO A 137 12.55 -9.06 -15.26
C PRO A 137 13.68 -9.07 -16.30
N GLU A 138 14.90 -9.40 -15.87
CA GLU A 138 16.08 -9.49 -16.76
C GLU A 138 16.36 -10.92 -17.26
N GLY A 139 15.60 -11.92 -16.80
CA GLY A 139 15.77 -13.31 -17.19
C GLY A 139 14.91 -14.30 -16.40
N VAL A 140 15.20 -15.58 -16.56
CA VAL A 140 14.54 -16.70 -15.86
C VAL A 140 15.55 -17.39 -14.95
N GLU A 141 15.13 -17.76 -13.73
CA GLU A 141 16.01 -18.39 -12.75
C GLU A 141 16.59 -19.74 -13.21
N ASP A 142 17.90 -19.93 -13.01
CA ASP A 142 18.57 -21.23 -13.15
C ASP A 142 18.47 -22.07 -11.85
N GLU A 143 19.01 -23.29 -11.85
CA GLU A 143 18.98 -24.16 -10.67
C GLU A 143 19.75 -23.58 -9.47
N LYS A 144 20.80 -22.79 -9.72
CA LYS A 144 21.56 -22.13 -8.66
C LYS A 144 20.71 -21.06 -7.96
N ALA A 145 20.06 -20.19 -8.73
CA ALA A 145 19.15 -19.15 -8.23
C ALA A 145 17.95 -19.77 -7.49
N LYS A 146 17.39 -20.88 -8.01
CA LYS A 146 16.32 -21.63 -7.34
C LYS A 146 16.74 -22.12 -5.95
N ASN A 147 17.93 -22.70 -5.83
CA ASN A 147 18.45 -23.17 -4.55
C ASN A 147 18.70 -21.99 -3.60
N GLN A 148 19.28 -20.90 -4.08
CA GLN A 148 19.51 -19.69 -3.28
C GLN A 148 18.22 -19.13 -2.67
N ARG A 149 17.14 -18.96 -3.45
CA ARG A 149 15.88 -18.45 -2.90
C ARG A 149 15.21 -19.42 -1.93
N LYS A 150 15.35 -20.75 -2.13
CA LYS A 150 14.84 -21.77 -1.21
C LYS A 150 15.59 -21.75 0.12
N ASP A 151 16.91 -21.66 0.07
CA ASP A 151 17.78 -21.60 1.25
C ASP A 151 17.53 -20.31 2.04
N PHE A 152 17.36 -19.19 1.35
CA PHE A 152 17.01 -17.92 1.97
C PHE A 152 15.73 -18.04 2.82
N LEU A 153 14.64 -18.58 2.28
CA LEU A 153 13.37 -18.73 3.01
C LEU A 153 13.50 -19.60 4.27
N ARG A 154 14.37 -20.62 4.27
CA ARG A 154 14.69 -21.42 5.47
C ARG A 154 15.52 -20.64 6.46
N LYS A 155 16.54 -19.91 5.98
CA LYS A 155 17.40 -19.07 6.81
C LYS A 155 16.62 -17.99 7.56
N ILE A 156 15.59 -17.42 6.95
CA ILE A 156 14.70 -16.43 7.58
C ILE A 156 13.47 -17.07 8.27
N GLY A 157 13.40 -18.40 8.37
CA GLY A 157 12.43 -19.12 9.19
C GLY A 157 11.02 -19.28 8.60
N TYR A 158 10.80 -18.96 7.33
CA TYR A 158 9.48 -19.11 6.68
C TYR A 158 9.21 -20.53 6.15
N LYS A 159 10.24 -21.38 6.06
CA LYS A 159 10.15 -22.76 5.59
C LYS A 159 11.04 -23.68 6.42
N LEU A 160 10.61 -24.94 6.54
CA LEU A 160 11.35 -26.05 7.12
C LEU A 160 12.19 -26.76 6.03
#